data_AF-A0A8T4GIV4-F1
#
_entry.id   AF-A0A8T4GIV4-F1
#
_cell.length_a   1.000
_cell.length_b   1.000
_cell.length_c   1.000
_cell.angle_alpha   90.00
_cell.angle_beta   90.00
_cell.angle_gamma   90.00
#
_symmetry.space_group_name_H-M   'P 1'
#
loop_
_entity.id
_entity.type
_entity.pdbx_description
1 polymer ?
#
loop_
_entity_poly.entity_id
_entity_poly.type
_entity_poly.pdbx_seq_one_letter_code
_entity_poly.pdbx_strand_id
1 'polypeptide(L)'
;MRDALAENPDLREQFLARFGDDHKSVEAYRERIEELFDQHTENYPVVTEAIDFSHFFELAEQYRERGRYRAAATVYRALFEGIDGNHVRIDAAYDHYAKALCSALDGYVDCVLAADPSDGKFEQYAGALEAQALSELRINEEQFRRALNALEERR
;
A
#
# COMPACT_ATOMS: atom_id res chain seq x y z
N MET A 1 -29.89 -2.38 -3.08
CA MET A 1 -28.49 -2.32 -3.57
C MET A 1 -27.64 -1.35 -2.75
N ARG A 2 -28.14 -0.16 -2.39
CA ARG A 2 -27.43 0.75 -1.47
C ARG A 2 -27.21 0.15 -0.07
N ASP A 3 -28.17 -0.60 0.46
CA ASP A 3 -28.03 -1.21 1.81
C ASP A 3 -26.91 -2.26 1.89
N ALA A 4 -26.71 -3.08 0.85
CA ALA A 4 -25.64 -4.09 0.83
C ALA A 4 -24.22 -3.49 0.75
N LEU A 5 -24.07 -2.31 0.13
CA LEU A 5 -22.79 -1.58 0.06
C LEU A 5 -22.49 -0.80 1.36
N ALA A 6 -23.53 -0.48 2.14
CA ALA A 6 -23.38 0.18 3.42
C ALA A 6 -22.92 -0.80 4.52
N GLU A 7 -23.38 -2.05 4.44
CA GLU A 7 -23.05 -3.10 5.42
C GLU A 7 -21.72 -3.82 5.14
N ASN A 8 -21.24 -3.82 3.89
CA ASN A 8 -20.01 -4.51 3.52
C ASN A 8 -18.97 -3.53 2.90
N PRO A 9 -17.93 -3.13 3.67
CA PRO A 9 -16.95 -2.17 3.21
C PRO A 9 -16.11 -2.68 2.03
N ASP A 10 -15.85 -3.98 1.95
CA ASP A 10 -15.05 -4.59 0.89
C ASP A 10 -15.83 -4.61 -0.43
N LEU A 11 -17.15 -4.88 -0.38
CA LEU A 11 -18.01 -4.77 -1.57
C LEU A 11 -18.16 -3.32 -2.04
N ARG A 12 -18.21 -2.36 -1.11
CA ARG A 12 -18.21 -0.93 -1.46
C ARG A 12 -16.93 -0.54 -2.19
N GLU A 13 -15.80 -1.06 -1.73
CA GLU A 13 -14.50 -0.79 -2.29
C GLU A 13 -14.34 -1.38 -3.70
N GLN A 14 -14.76 -2.63 -3.90
CA GLN A 14 -14.83 -3.23 -5.24
C GLN A 14 -15.76 -2.44 -6.16
N PHE A 15 -16.90 -1.97 -5.65
CA PHE A 15 -17.81 -1.13 -6.42
C PHE A 15 -17.16 0.21 -6.81
N LEU A 16 -16.43 0.87 -5.90
CA LEU A 16 -15.72 2.12 -6.18
C LEU A 16 -14.58 1.92 -7.18
N ALA A 17 -13.81 0.84 -7.05
CA ALA A 17 -12.79 0.47 -8.02
C ALA A 17 -13.40 0.21 -9.41
N ARG A 18 -14.60 -0.37 -9.44
CA ARG A 18 -15.32 -0.71 -10.67
C ARG A 18 -16.04 0.47 -11.33
N PHE A 19 -16.64 1.37 -10.55
CA PHE A 19 -17.65 2.34 -11.02
C PHE A 19 -17.53 3.76 -10.45
N GLY A 20 -16.75 3.99 -9.39
CA GLY A 20 -16.65 5.32 -8.76
C GLY A 20 -15.49 6.14 -9.32
N ASP A 21 -15.60 7.47 -9.36
CA ASP A 21 -14.47 8.37 -9.66
C ASP A 21 -13.61 8.66 -8.43
N ASP A 22 -14.19 8.52 -7.23
CA ASP A 22 -13.49 8.64 -5.96
C ASP A 22 -12.82 7.33 -5.54
N HIS A 23 -11.74 7.45 -4.78
CA HIS A 23 -11.04 6.38 -4.07
C HIS A 23 -10.77 6.84 -2.64
N LYS A 24 -10.57 5.90 -1.70
CA LYS A 24 -10.19 6.24 -0.33
C LYS A 24 -8.80 6.88 -0.28
N SER A 25 -8.54 7.67 0.76
CA SER A 25 -7.20 8.24 0.98
C SER A 25 -6.19 7.17 1.41
N VAL A 26 -4.89 7.51 1.37
CA VAL A 26 -3.81 6.63 1.85
C VAL A 26 -4.06 6.25 3.31
N GLU A 27 -4.45 7.22 4.14
CA GLU A 27 -4.68 7.04 5.56
C GLU A 27 -5.81 6.04 5.83
N ALA A 28 -6.91 6.12 5.07
CA ALA A 28 -8.03 5.20 5.24
C ALA A 28 -7.67 3.75 4.90
N TYR A 29 -6.81 3.52 3.90
CA TYR A 29 -6.28 2.18 3.64
C TYR A 29 -5.29 1.73 4.70
N ARG A 30 -4.44 2.65 5.19
CA ARG A 30 -3.45 2.37 6.23
C ARG A 30 -4.11 2.02 7.57
N GLU A 31 -5.20 2.70 7.94
CA GLU A 31 -6.02 2.33 9.10
C GLU A 31 -6.56 0.91 8.98
N ARG A 32 -7.02 0.51 7.78
CA ARG A 32 -7.49 -0.85 7.54
C ARG A 32 -6.37 -1.90 7.67
N ILE A 33 -5.14 -1.55 7.28
CA ILE A 33 -3.96 -2.40 7.45
C ILE A 33 -3.56 -2.49 8.92
N GLU A 34 -3.60 -1.38 9.65
CA GLU A 34 -3.36 -1.35 11.10
C GLU A 34 -4.37 -2.23 11.84
N GLU A 35 -5.65 -2.16 11.48
CA GLU A 35 -6.70 -3.04 12.04
C GLU A 35 -6.37 -4.54 11.84
N LEU A 36 -5.75 -4.92 10.72
CA LEU A 36 -5.32 -6.31 10.50
C LEU A 36 -4.18 -6.69 11.44
N PHE A 37 -3.20 -5.81 11.66
CA PHE A 37 -2.13 -6.04 12.64
C PHE A 37 -2.69 -6.11 14.07
N ASP A 38 -3.59 -5.21 14.44
CA ASP A 38 -4.23 -5.22 15.77
C ASP A 38 -5.01 -6.51 16.01
N GLN A 39 -5.76 -6.99 15.01
CA GLN A 39 -6.47 -8.29 15.10
C GLN A 39 -5.50 -9.46 15.29
N HIS A 40 -4.39 -9.48 14.56
CA HIS A 40 -3.40 -10.55 14.67
C HIS A 40 -2.52 -10.45 15.92
N THR A 41 -2.56 -9.31 16.61
CA THR A 41 -1.81 -9.07 17.85
C THR A 41 -2.69 -8.92 19.09
N GLU A 42 -3.99 -9.23 19.00
CA GLU A 42 -4.93 -9.13 20.11
C GLU A 42 -4.53 -10.05 21.27
N ASN A 43 -4.09 -11.27 20.96
CA ASN A 43 -3.74 -12.30 21.95
C ASN A 43 -2.24 -12.45 22.18
N TYR A 44 -1.41 -12.01 21.22
CA TYR A 44 0.05 -12.09 21.27
C TYR A 44 0.64 -10.77 20.78
N PRO A 45 1.71 -10.24 21.39
CA PRO A 45 2.23 -8.91 21.04
C PRO A 45 2.83 -8.83 19.62
N VAL A 46 2.95 -9.97 18.93
CA VAL A 46 3.56 -10.11 17.62
C VAL A 46 2.74 -11.04 16.74
N VAL A 47 2.80 -10.77 15.44
CA VAL A 47 2.19 -11.59 14.42
C VAL A 47 3.02 -12.85 14.21
N THR A 48 2.39 -13.99 14.45
CA THR A 48 2.99 -15.33 14.29
C THR A 48 2.50 -16.04 13.03
N GLU A 49 1.27 -15.74 12.59
CA GLU A 49 0.69 -16.18 11.33
C GLU A 49 0.63 -15.02 10.34
N ALA A 50 1.11 -15.24 9.12
CA ALA A 50 1.21 -14.18 8.11
C ALA A 50 -0.15 -13.57 7.78
N ILE A 51 -0.26 -12.24 7.93
CA ILE A 51 -1.45 -11.50 7.50
C ILE A 51 -1.59 -11.60 5.99
N ASP A 52 -2.79 -11.96 5.53
CA ASP A 52 -3.11 -11.97 4.10
C ASP A 52 -3.45 -10.56 3.61
N PHE A 53 -2.61 -10.01 2.74
CA PHE A 53 -2.82 -8.71 2.09
C PHE A 53 -3.41 -8.82 0.68
N SER A 54 -3.78 -10.02 0.21
CA SER A 54 -4.18 -10.28 -1.18
C SER A 54 -5.32 -9.36 -1.64
N HIS A 55 -6.27 -9.05 -0.76
CA HIS A 55 -7.38 -8.14 -1.06
C HIS A 55 -6.91 -6.75 -1.55
N PHE A 56 -5.87 -6.18 -0.93
CA PHE A 56 -5.35 -4.87 -1.34
C PHE A 56 -4.62 -4.94 -2.68
N PHE A 57 -3.88 -6.01 -2.93
CA PHE A 57 -3.21 -6.22 -4.22
C PHE A 57 -4.24 -6.38 -5.34
N GLU A 58 -5.27 -7.20 -5.14
CA GLU A 58 -6.38 -7.37 -6.10
C GLU A 58 -7.10 -6.05 -6.36
N LEU A 59 -7.32 -5.24 -5.31
CA LEU A 59 -7.92 -3.92 -5.45
C LEU A 59 -7.06 -2.96 -6.27
N ALA A 60 -5.75 -2.92 -6.00
CA ALA A 60 -4.81 -2.10 -6.75
C ALA A 60 -4.76 -2.52 -8.23
N GLU A 61 -4.74 -3.83 -8.52
CA GLU A 61 -4.82 -4.36 -9.88
C GLU A 61 -6.12 -3.94 -10.58
N GLN A 62 -7.27 -4.01 -9.89
CA GLN A 62 -8.53 -3.53 -10.46
C GLN A 62 -8.49 -2.04 -10.84
N TYR A 63 -7.82 -1.19 -10.05
CA TYR A 63 -7.59 0.20 -10.43
C TYR A 63 -6.66 0.30 -11.64
N ARG A 64 -5.55 -0.47 -11.69
CA ARG A 64 -4.60 -0.49 -12.82
C ARG A 64 -5.24 -0.90 -14.14
N GLU A 65 -6.02 -1.97 -14.15
CA GLU A 65 -6.74 -2.47 -15.34
C GLU A 65 -7.67 -1.43 -15.97
N ARG A 66 -8.08 -0.42 -15.20
CA ARG A 66 -8.96 0.68 -15.63
C ARG A 66 -8.21 1.97 -15.93
N GLY A 67 -6.88 1.94 -15.94
CA GLY A 67 -6.04 3.13 -16.10
C GLY A 67 -6.10 4.10 -14.92
N ARG A 68 -6.62 3.68 -13.76
CA ARG A 68 -6.73 4.51 -12.56
C ARG A 68 -5.46 4.42 -11.72
N TYR A 69 -4.32 4.70 -12.33
CA TYR A 69 -3.00 4.49 -11.73
C TYR A 69 -2.77 5.29 -10.45
N ARG A 70 -3.34 6.50 -10.32
CA ARG A 70 -3.24 7.28 -9.07
C ARG A 70 -3.95 6.59 -7.90
N ALA A 71 -5.11 6.00 -8.15
CA ALA A 71 -5.85 5.25 -7.12
C ALA A 71 -5.11 3.96 -6.73
N ALA A 72 -4.53 3.26 -7.71
CA ALA A 72 -3.68 2.11 -7.44
C ALA A 72 -2.43 2.47 -6.62
N ALA A 73 -1.74 3.56 -6.97
CA ALA A 73 -0.61 4.08 -6.22
C ALA A 73 -0.97 4.41 -4.77
N THR A 74 -2.17 4.94 -4.51
CA THR A 74 -2.68 5.17 -3.14
C THR A 74 -2.78 3.88 -2.33
N VAL A 75 -3.24 2.77 -2.93
CA VAL A 75 -3.35 1.46 -2.25
C VAL A 75 -1.96 0.87 -1.98
N TYR A 76 -1.07 0.86 -2.97
CA TYR A 76 0.30 0.36 -2.79
C TYR A 76 1.09 1.18 -1.76
N ARG A 77 0.87 2.49 -1.74
CA ARG A 77 1.45 3.36 -0.71
C ARG A 77 1.01 2.96 0.68
N ALA A 78 -0.29 2.81 0.88
CA ALA A 78 -0.80 2.36 2.17
C ALA A 78 -0.23 1.00 2.59
N LEU A 79 -0.06 0.06 1.65
CA LEU A 79 0.57 -1.24 1.90
C LEU A 79 2.00 -1.10 2.40
N PHE A 80 2.88 -0.41 1.68
CA PHE A 80 4.28 -0.31 2.11
C PHE A 80 4.44 0.49 3.40
N GLU A 81 3.66 1.56 3.60
CA GLU A 81 3.73 2.36 4.83
C GLU A 81 3.18 1.58 6.04
N GLY A 82 2.10 0.80 5.84
CA GLY A 82 1.50 -0.02 6.88
C GLY A 82 2.37 -1.21 7.27
N ILE A 83 3.00 -1.87 6.30
CA ILE A 83 3.93 -2.99 6.55
C ILE A 83 5.20 -2.48 7.24
N ASP A 84 5.83 -1.41 6.72
CA ASP A 84 7.05 -0.87 7.34
C ASP A 84 6.79 -0.30 8.73
N GLY A 85 5.66 0.39 8.92
CA GLY A 85 5.27 0.95 10.22
C GLY A 85 5.01 -0.11 11.30
N ASN A 86 4.67 -1.33 10.92
CA ASN A 86 4.35 -2.43 11.84
C ASN A 86 5.47 -3.46 12.00
N HIS A 87 6.68 -3.22 11.46
CA HIS A 87 7.74 -4.25 11.48
C HIS A 87 8.10 -4.76 12.88
N VAL A 88 7.98 -3.93 13.93
CA VAL A 88 8.27 -4.34 15.32
C VAL A 88 7.29 -5.40 15.83
N ARG A 89 6.12 -5.52 15.20
CA ARG A 89 5.10 -6.53 15.49
C ARG A 89 5.30 -7.81 14.66
N ILE A 90 6.30 -7.89 13.78
CA ILE A 90 6.56 -9.05 12.92
C ILE A 90 7.67 -9.89 13.56
N ASP A 91 7.31 -11.04 14.13
CA ASP A 91 8.25 -11.99 14.77
C ASP A 91 8.49 -13.24 13.91
N ALA A 92 7.54 -13.56 13.01
CA ALA A 92 7.64 -14.67 12.08
C ALA A 92 7.25 -14.23 10.65
N ALA A 93 7.47 -15.12 9.68
CA ALA A 93 7.11 -14.91 8.28
C ALA A 93 7.76 -13.67 7.63
N TYR A 94 8.98 -13.29 8.03
CA TYR A 94 9.72 -12.16 7.45
C TYR A 94 9.76 -12.19 5.92
N ASP A 95 9.96 -13.37 5.30
CA ASP A 95 9.97 -13.53 3.86
C ASP A 95 8.63 -13.15 3.19
N HIS A 96 7.51 -13.37 3.88
CA HIS A 96 6.18 -12.99 3.41
C HIS A 96 6.04 -11.47 3.37
N TYR A 97 6.36 -10.80 4.49
CA TYR A 97 6.26 -9.35 4.58
C TYR A 97 7.28 -8.64 3.68
N ALA A 98 8.50 -9.17 3.56
CA ALA A 98 9.50 -8.65 2.63
C ALA A 98 9.02 -8.76 1.17
N LYS A 99 8.41 -9.89 0.77
CA LYS A 99 7.81 -10.04 -0.56
C LYS A 99 6.64 -9.09 -0.79
N ALA A 100 5.74 -8.97 0.20
CA ALA A 100 4.61 -8.06 0.11
C ALA A 100 5.07 -6.60 0.00
N LEU A 101 6.07 -6.20 0.79
CA LEU A 101 6.67 -4.87 0.73
C LEU A 101 7.29 -4.57 -0.64
N CYS A 102 8.15 -5.47 -1.15
CA CYS A 102 8.75 -5.29 -2.48
C CYS A 102 7.69 -5.23 -3.57
N SER A 103 6.67 -6.09 -3.51
CA SER A 103 5.58 -6.10 -4.48
C SER A 103 4.75 -4.81 -4.44
N ALA A 104 4.55 -4.24 -3.25
CA ALA A 104 3.88 -2.95 -3.09
C ALA A 104 4.74 -1.79 -3.63
N LEU A 105 6.05 -1.81 -3.39
CA LEU A 105 6.98 -0.81 -3.93
C LEU A 105 7.04 -0.85 -5.46
N ASP A 106 7.18 -2.04 -6.06
CA ASP A 106 7.21 -2.20 -7.51
C ASP A 106 5.88 -1.73 -8.14
N GLY A 107 4.75 -2.14 -7.57
CA GLY A 107 3.43 -1.70 -8.00
C GLY A 107 3.22 -0.19 -7.88
N TYR A 108 3.72 0.42 -6.80
CA TYR A 108 3.69 1.87 -6.60
C TYR A 108 4.49 2.60 -7.68
N VAL A 109 5.75 2.20 -7.91
CA VAL A 109 6.61 2.83 -8.92
C VAL A 109 5.97 2.74 -10.31
N ASP A 110 5.52 1.56 -10.71
CA ASP A 110 4.89 1.37 -12.01
C ASP A 110 3.59 2.20 -12.17
N CYS A 111 2.81 2.34 -11.09
CA CYS A 111 1.61 3.18 -11.12
C CYS A 111 1.93 4.67 -11.18
N VAL A 112 2.94 5.16 -10.44
CA VAL A 112 3.32 6.57 -10.48
C VAL A 112 3.83 6.93 -11.88
N LEU A 113 4.67 6.09 -12.49
CA LEU A 113 5.17 6.30 -13.85
C LEU A 113 4.02 6.29 -14.88
N ALA A 114 3.10 5.31 -14.79
CA ALA A 114 1.96 5.23 -15.70
C ALA A 114 0.95 6.37 -15.51
N ALA A 115 0.89 6.98 -14.33
CA ALA A 115 0.03 8.14 -14.04
C ALA A 115 0.53 9.46 -14.63
N ASP A 116 1.78 9.48 -15.13
CA ASP A 116 2.47 10.63 -15.71
C ASP A 116 2.19 11.97 -14.97
N PRO A 117 2.58 12.07 -13.68
CA PRO A 117 2.28 13.24 -12.88
C PRO A 117 3.19 14.43 -13.25
N SER A 118 2.63 15.65 -13.15
CA SER A 118 3.41 16.89 -13.16
C SER A 118 4.51 16.87 -12.10
N ASP A 119 5.59 17.64 -12.30
CA ASP A 119 6.72 17.77 -11.36
C ASP A 119 6.33 17.87 -9.90
N GLY A 120 5.51 18.84 -9.52
CA GLY A 120 5.11 19.00 -8.11
C GLY A 120 4.32 17.82 -7.53
N LYS A 121 3.68 17.00 -8.38
CA LYS A 121 2.99 15.77 -7.96
C LYS A 121 3.92 14.57 -7.93
N PHE A 122 4.87 14.49 -8.85
CA PHE A 122 5.93 13.49 -8.79
C PHE A 122 6.77 13.64 -7.52
N GLU A 123 7.17 14.86 -7.15
CA GLU A 123 7.91 15.12 -5.90
C GLU A 123 7.13 14.65 -4.67
N GLN A 124 5.79 14.76 -4.68
CA GLN A 124 4.95 14.21 -3.60
C GLN A 124 5.01 12.68 -3.53
N TYR A 125 5.09 12.01 -4.67
CA TYR A 125 5.20 10.55 -4.73
C TYR A 125 6.60 10.07 -4.35
N ALA A 126 7.65 10.75 -4.83
CA ALA A 126 9.05 10.46 -4.49
C ALA A 126 9.31 10.72 -3.00
N GLY A 127 8.83 11.85 -2.46
CA GLY A 127 8.98 12.20 -1.06
C GLY A 127 8.34 11.20 -0.09
N ALA A 128 7.32 10.45 -0.52
CA ALA A 128 6.76 9.37 0.29
C ALA A 128 7.77 8.20 0.48
N LEU A 129 8.52 7.85 -0.57
CA LEU A 129 9.56 6.83 -0.50
C LEU A 129 10.77 7.33 0.29
N GLU A 130 11.17 8.60 0.09
CA GLU A 130 12.25 9.23 0.84
C GLU A 130 11.96 9.27 2.34
N ALA A 131 10.74 9.65 2.72
CA ALA A 131 10.32 9.69 4.12
C ALA A 131 10.43 8.31 4.79
N GLN A 132 10.06 7.23 4.09
CA GLN A 132 10.21 5.86 4.61
C GLN A 132 11.68 5.41 4.65
N ALA A 133 12.50 5.77 3.67
CA ALA A 133 13.94 5.48 3.69
C ALA A 133 14.69 6.15 4.85
N LEU A 134 14.13 7.25 5.38
CA LEU A 134 14.66 8.03 6.49
C LEU A 134 13.93 7.77 7.82
N SER A 135 13.05 6.77 7.89
CA SER A 135 12.32 6.41 9.11
C SER A 135 13.27 5.97 10.23
N GLU A 136 12.85 6.07 11.50
CA GLU A 136 13.74 5.84 12.65
C GLU A 136 14.36 4.43 12.69
N LEU A 137 13.63 3.43 12.18
CA LEU A 137 13.99 2.02 12.33
C LEU A 137 14.79 1.48 11.13
N ARG A 138 14.71 2.15 9.97
CA ARG A 138 15.56 1.93 8.77
C ARG A 138 15.69 0.49 8.28
N ILE A 139 14.79 -0.42 8.69
CA ILE A 139 14.89 -1.85 8.38
C ILE A 139 14.83 -2.10 6.88
N ASN A 140 13.95 -1.39 6.18
CA ASN A 140 13.74 -1.54 4.74
C ASN A 140 14.31 -0.38 3.92
N GLU A 141 15.23 0.41 4.49
CA GLU A 141 15.85 1.59 3.87
C GLU A 141 16.34 1.32 2.44
N GLU A 142 17.02 0.20 2.23
CA GLU A 142 17.57 -0.15 0.92
C GLU A 142 16.47 -0.40 -0.12
N GLN A 143 15.35 -1.03 0.27
CA GLN A 143 14.23 -1.27 -0.64
C GLN A 143 13.55 0.05 -1.03
N PHE A 144 13.37 0.97 -0.07
CA PHE A 144 12.81 2.29 -0.36
C PHE A 144 13.73 3.13 -1.25
N ARG A 145 15.05 3.12 -1.01
CA ARG A 145 16.01 3.80 -1.89
C ARG A 145 16.03 3.22 -3.29
N ARG A 146 15.99 1.90 -3.41
CA ARG A 146 15.94 1.24 -4.72
C ARG A 146 14.67 1.64 -5.48
N ALA A 147 13.52 1.67 -4.80
CA ALA A 147 12.27 2.11 -5.41
C ALA A 147 12.31 3.59 -5.82
N LEU A 148 12.89 4.46 -4.98
CA LEU A 148 13.08 5.88 -5.28
C LEU A 148 13.99 6.09 -6.49
N ASN A 149 15.15 5.45 -6.53
CA ASN A 149 16.07 5.51 -7.67
C ASN A 149 15.38 5.00 -8.94
N ALA A 150 14.66 3.87 -8.87
CA ALA A 150 13.92 3.34 -10.01
C ALA A 150 12.85 4.32 -10.52
N LEU A 151 12.19 5.04 -9.61
CA LEU A 151 11.20 6.06 -9.96
C LEU A 151 11.85 7.26 -10.65
N GLU A 152 12.99 7.75 -10.14
CA GLU A 152 13.73 8.89 -10.68
C GLU A 152 14.41 8.58 -12.03
N GLU A 153 15.00 7.39 -12.19
CA GLU A 153 15.69 6.97 -13.41
C GLU A 153 14.72 6.74 -14.58
N ARG A 154 13.47 6.35 -14.30
CA ARG A 154 12.46 5.97 -15.30
C ARG A 154 11.45 7.07 -15.59
N ARG A 155 11.55 8.21 -14.91
CA ARG A 155 10.71 9.37 -15.17
C ARG A 155 10.99 9.98 -16.55
#